data_AF-A0A2V2YXB7-F1
#
_entry.id   AF-A0A2V2YXB7-F1
#
_cell.length_a   1.000
_cell.length_b   1.000
_cell.length_c   1.000
_cell.angle_alpha   90.00
_cell.angle_beta   90.00
_cell.angle_gamma   90.00
#
_symmetry.space_group_name_H-M   'P 1'
#
loop_
_entity.id
_entity.type
_entity.pdbx_description
1 polymer ?
#
loop_
_entity_poly.entity_id
_entity_poly.type
_entity_poly.pdbx_seq_one_letter_code
_entity_poly.pdbx_strand_id
1 'polypeptide(L)'
;MKVITLCGSTKFKAQFEKANAYLTLQGNIVISVAFFEQSDGFELTAEQADLLGNLHFRKIDLSDEIFVIDVDGYIGSSTRKEIQYAQAKGLPIRYYSNGEITANVYESLLHHKEQLS
;
A
#
# COMPACT_ATOMS: atom_id res chain seq x y z
N MET A 1 -13.28 -9.37 7.23
CA MET A 1 -12.37 -9.46 6.07
C MET A 1 -12.70 -8.30 5.15
N LYS A 2 -11.70 -7.48 4.81
CA LYS A 2 -11.81 -6.40 3.83
C LYS A 2 -10.86 -6.65 2.65
N VAL A 3 -11.13 -6.05 1.50
CA VAL A 3 -10.17 -5.86 0.40
C VAL A 3 -9.54 -4.48 0.54
N ILE A 4 -8.22 -4.44 0.68
CA ILE A 4 -7.46 -3.21 0.95
C ILE A 4 -6.42 -3.00 -0.15
N THR A 5 -6.50 -1.87 -0.87
CA THR A 5 -5.44 -1.48 -1.82
C THR A 5 -4.38 -0.64 -1.11
N LEU A 6 -3.10 -0.99 -1.32
CA LEU A 6 -1.98 -0.19 -0.85
C LEU A 6 -1.63 0.88 -1.90
N CYS A 7 -1.68 2.14 -1.49
CA CYS A 7 -1.33 3.29 -2.32
C CYS A 7 -0.06 3.94 -1.77
N GLY A 8 0.86 4.41 -2.62
CA GLY A 8 2.11 5.01 -2.15
C GLY A 8 3.21 5.01 -3.18
N SER A 9 4.31 5.69 -2.88
CA SER A 9 5.47 5.69 -3.76
C SER A 9 6.24 4.39 -3.66
N THR A 10 6.54 3.81 -4.82
CA THR A 10 7.22 2.51 -4.95
C THR A 10 8.66 2.54 -4.43
N LYS A 11 9.21 3.72 -4.10
CA LYS A 11 10.48 3.84 -3.37
C LYS A 11 10.43 3.28 -1.94
N PHE A 12 9.23 3.14 -1.35
CA PHE A 12 9.02 2.68 0.03
C PHE A 12 8.69 1.18 0.11
N LYS A 13 9.43 0.36 -0.65
CA LYS A 13 9.21 -1.08 -0.76
C LYS A 13 9.09 -1.80 0.58
N ALA A 14 9.99 -1.50 1.52
CA ALA A 14 9.98 -2.12 2.85
C ALA A 14 8.68 -1.82 3.63
N GLN A 15 8.12 -0.62 3.51
CA GLN A 15 6.88 -0.24 4.20
C GLN A 15 5.66 -0.87 3.53
N PHE A 16 5.65 -1.02 2.21
CA PHE A 16 4.66 -1.83 1.51
C PHE A 16 4.66 -3.28 1.98
N GLU A 17 5.84 -3.91 2.08
CA GLU A 17 5.96 -5.30 2.55
C GLU A 17 5.48 -5.46 4.00
N LYS A 18 5.82 -4.51 4.88
CA LYS A 18 5.34 -4.48 6.27
C LYS A 18 3.82 -4.34 6.33
N ALA A 19 3.24 -3.39 5.61
CA ALA A 19 1.80 -3.18 5.57
C ALA A 19 1.05 -4.38 4.98
N ASN A 20 1.60 -4.97 3.92
CA ASN A 20 1.05 -6.16 3.29
C ASN A 20 0.99 -7.33 4.27
N ALA A 21 2.10 -7.65 4.94
CA ALA A 21 2.15 -8.72 5.94
C ALA A 21 1.21 -8.44 7.12
N TYR A 22 1.26 -7.23 7.69
CA TYR A 22 0.43 -6.84 8.82
C TYR A 22 -1.06 -7.00 8.51
N LEU A 23 -1.56 -6.34 7.45
CA LEU A 23 -2.97 -6.34 7.09
C LEU A 23 -3.46 -7.73 6.67
N THR A 24 -2.62 -8.51 6.00
CA THR A 24 -2.92 -9.90 5.62
C THR A 24 -3.08 -10.79 6.85
N LEU A 25 -2.18 -10.67 7.85
CA LEU A 25 -2.26 -11.44 9.10
C LEU A 25 -3.47 -11.06 9.97
N GLN A 26 -4.08 -9.90 9.72
CA GLN A 26 -5.38 -9.51 10.30
C GLN A 26 -6.59 -10.10 9.54
N GLY A 27 -6.36 -10.97 8.54
CA GLY A 27 -7.43 -11.64 7.78
C GLY A 27 -8.05 -10.78 6.68
N ASN A 28 -7.27 -9.85 6.09
CA ASN A 28 -7.70 -9.03 4.96
C ASN A 28 -7.05 -9.51 3.65
N ILE A 29 -7.72 -9.24 2.53
CA ILE A 29 -7.14 -9.36 1.19
C ILE A 29 -6.42 -8.05 0.90
N VAL A 30 -5.12 -8.12 0.57
CA VAL A 30 -4.32 -6.93 0.28
C VAL A 30 -3.92 -6.91 -1.18
N ILE A 31 -4.21 -5.80 -1.86
CA ILE A 31 -3.82 -5.55 -3.25
C ILE A 31 -2.69 -4.52 -3.25
N SER A 32 -1.47 -4.97 -3.50
CA SER A 32 -0.28 -4.10 -3.56
C SER A 32 -0.05 -3.50 -4.95
N VAL A 33 0.99 -2.68 -5.10
CA VAL A 33 1.50 -2.18 -6.39
C VAL A 33 1.92 -3.33 -7.32
N ALA A 34 2.03 -3.06 -8.63
CA ALA A 34 2.38 -4.11 -9.60
C ALA A 34 3.84 -4.58 -9.45
N PHE A 35 4.74 -3.64 -9.28
CA PHE A 35 6.17 -3.82 -9.04
C PHE A 35 6.72 -2.52 -8.43
N PHE A 36 8.01 -2.50 -8.07
CA PHE A 36 8.63 -1.38 -7.38
C PHE A 36 9.66 -0.65 -8.26
N GLU A 37 9.24 -0.03 -9.36
CA GLU A 37 10.14 0.57 -10.36
C GLU A 37 11.13 1.58 -9.77
N GLN A 38 10.69 2.41 -8.82
CA GLN A 38 11.55 3.40 -8.18
C GLN A 38 12.58 2.79 -7.23
N SER A 39 12.26 1.64 -6.62
CA SER A 39 13.18 0.91 -5.74
C SER A 39 14.10 -0.03 -6.52
N ASP A 40 13.62 -0.58 -7.64
CA ASP A 40 14.31 -1.59 -8.43
C ASP A 40 15.10 -0.97 -9.61
N GLY A 41 14.96 0.35 -9.84
CA GLY A 41 15.88 1.15 -10.65
C GLY A 41 15.64 1.16 -12.16
N PHE A 42 14.41 0.93 -12.62
CA PHE A 42 14.06 1.05 -14.04
C PHE A 42 13.08 2.19 -14.30
N GLU A 43 13.25 2.85 -15.44
CA GLU A 43 12.44 4.00 -15.84
C GLU A 43 11.20 3.56 -16.63
N LEU A 44 10.09 4.26 -16.37
CA LEU A 44 8.84 4.09 -17.12
C LEU A 44 8.70 5.18 -18.16
N THR A 45 8.14 4.83 -19.32
CA THR A 45 7.61 5.83 -20.24
C THR A 45 6.37 6.50 -19.64
N ALA A 46 6.01 7.68 -20.15
CA ALA A 46 4.77 8.36 -19.73
C ALA A 46 3.52 7.47 -19.94
N GLU A 47 3.45 6.77 -21.08
CA GLU A 47 2.36 5.86 -21.42
C GLU A 47 2.26 4.69 -20.44
N GLN A 48 3.41 4.12 -20.01
CA GLN A 48 3.44 3.06 -19.00
C GLN A 48 3.00 3.59 -17.64
N ALA A 49 3.45 4.78 -17.23
CA ALA A 49 3.05 5.40 -15.98
C ALA A 49 1.53 5.65 -15.94
N ASP A 50 0.95 6.15 -17.04
CA ASP A 50 -0.49 6.38 -17.17
C ASP A 50 -1.28 5.05 -17.15
N LEU A 51 -0.79 4.01 -17.85
CA LEU A 51 -1.36 2.67 -17.79
C LEU A 51 -1.39 2.13 -16.36
N LEU A 52 -0.27 2.20 -15.64
CA LEU A 52 -0.17 1.72 -14.26
C LEU A 52 -1.10 2.51 -13.32
N GLY A 53 -1.20 3.83 -13.49
CA GLY A 53 -2.16 4.65 -12.75
C GLY A 53 -3.60 4.21 -12.97
N ASN A 54 -3.99 3.94 -14.23
CA ASN A 54 -5.32 3.41 -14.54
C ASN A 54 -5.58 2.04 -13.93
N LEU A 55 -4.60 1.14 -13.97
CA LEU A 55 -4.70 -0.16 -13.29
C LEU A 55 -4.87 0.02 -11.78
N HIS A 56 -4.20 1.01 -11.17
CA HIS A 56 -4.34 1.30 -9.75
C HIS A 56 -5.74 1.79 -9.40
N PHE A 57 -6.37 2.63 -10.23
CA PHE A 57 -7.78 2.99 -10.04
C PHE A 57 -8.72 1.79 -10.09
N ARG A 58 -8.45 0.79 -10.95
CA ARG A 58 -9.23 -0.46 -10.97
C ARG A 58 -9.03 -1.29 -9.70
N LYS A 59 -7.83 -1.30 -9.11
CA LYS A 59 -7.59 -1.93 -7.79
C LYS A 59 -8.42 -1.25 -6.71
N ILE A 60 -8.46 0.08 -6.71
CA ILE A 60 -9.29 0.88 -5.79
C ILE A 60 -10.78 0.58 -6.00
N ASP A 61 -11.25 0.43 -7.23
CA ASP A 61 -12.65 0.06 -7.51
C ASP A 61 -13.07 -1.28 -6.89
N LEU A 62 -12.13 -2.20 -6.70
CA LEU A 62 -12.35 -3.52 -6.10
C LEU A 62 -12.19 -3.54 -4.57
N SER A 63 -11.83 -2.40 -3.97
CA SER A 63 -11.45 -2.34 -2.56
C SER A 63 -12.53 -1.77 -1.67
N ASP A 64 -12.57 -2.25 -0.42
CA ASP A 64 -13.40 -1.69 0.64
C ASP A 64 -12.76 -0.44 1.26
N GLU A 65 -11.44 -0.32 1.21
CA GLU A 65 -10.67 0.84 1.67
C GLU A 65 -9.29 0.93 0.97
N ILE A 66 -8.64 2.08 1.09
CA ILE A 66 -7.21 2.21 0.74
C ILE A 66 -6.36 2.45 1.98
N PHE A 67 -5.13 1.94 1.93
CA PHE A 67 -4.11 2.18 2.96
C PHE A 67 -2.90 2.86 2.30
N VAL A 68 -2.63 4.10 2.71
CA VAL A 68 -1.64 4.98 2.09
C VAL A 68 -0.31 4.84 2.83
N ILE A 69 0.75 4.52 2.09
CA ILE A 69 2.13 4.47 2.57
C ILE A 69 2.76 5.87 2.46
N ASP A 70 2.49 6.70 3.47
CA ASP A 70 2.94 8.10 3.58
C ASP A 70 4.12 8.26 4.56
N VAL A 71 5.22 7.56 4.29
CA VAL A 71 6.43 7.62 5.13
C VAL A 71 6.92 9.06 5.28
N ASP A 72 7.06 9.51 6.53
CA ASP A 72 7.40 10.89 6.89
C ASP A 72 6.51 11.96 6.23
N GLY A 73 5.25 11.61 5.94
CA GLY A 73 4.28 12.48 5.27
C GLY A 73 4.48 12.63 3.76
N TYR A 74 5.38 11.84 3.15
CA TYR A 74 5.61 11.90 1.71
C TYR A 74 4.40 11.37 0.92
N ILE A 75 3.84 12.21 0.05
CA ILE A 75 2.78 11.83 -0.90
C ILE A 75 3.15 12.32 -2.31
N GLY A 76 3.42 11.36 -3.19
CA GLY A 76 3.72 11.60 -4.61
C GLY A 76 2.49 12.05 -5.41
N SER A 77 2.72 12.51 -6.64
CA SER A 77 1.65 12.98 -7.54
C SER A 77 0.67 11.87 -7.92
N SER A 78 1.14 10.66 -8.23
CA SER A 78 0.31 9.48 -8.49
C SER A 78 -0.54 9.12 -7.27
N THR A 79 0.11 8.97 -6.10
CA THR A 79 -0.58 8.67 -4.84
C THR A 79 -1.63 9.72 -4.48
N ARG A 80 -1.37 11.01 -4.74
CA ARG A 80 -2.38 12.06 -4.51
C ARG A 80 -3.62 11.87 -5.39
N LYS A 81 -3.44 11.48 -6.66
CA LYS A 81 -4.55 11.17 -7.57
C LYS A 81 -5.33 9.93 -7.10
N GLU A 82 -4.63 8.90 -6.62
CA GLU A 82 -5.22 7.69 -6.04
C GLU A 82 -6.09 8.02 -4.81
N ILE A 83 -5.56 8.84 -3.89
CA ILE A 83 -6.29 9.33 -2.71
C ILE A 83 -7.54 10.10 -3.14
N GLN A 84 -7.42 11.06 -4.06
CA GLN A 84 -8.55 11.83 -4.57
C GLN A 84 -9.61 10.94 -5.23
N TYR A 85 -9.18 9.93 -5.98
CA TYR A 85 -10.08 8.96 -6.61
C TYR A 85 -10.84 8.14 -5.57
N ALA A 86 -10.16 7.64 -4.53
CA ALA A 86 -10.80 6.92 -3.42
C ALA A 86 -11.77 7.83 -2.64
N GLN A 87 -11.41 9.09 -2.37
CA GLN A 87 -12.28 10.08 -1.74
C GLN A 87 -13.57 10.30 -2.56
N ALA A 88 -13.43 10.48 -3.88
CA ALA A 88 -14.58 10.67 -4.76
C ALA A 88 -15.54 9.47 -4.78
N LYS A 89 -15.03 8.26 -4.52
CA LYS A 89 -15.83 7.04 -4.35
C LYS A 89 -16.40 6.85 -2.95
N GLY A 90 -16.05 7.70 -1.99
CA GLY A 90 -16.45 7.56 -0.60
C GLY A 90 -15.78 6.40 0.13
N LEU A 91 -14.62 5.92 -0.36
CA LEU A 91 -13.89 4.86 0.31
C LEU A 91 -13.14 5.41 1.53
N PRO A 92 -13.11 4.66 2.66
CA PRO A 92 -12.25 4.97 3.79
C PRO A 92 -10.77 5.00 3.39
N ILE A 93 -10.02 5.90 4.01
CA ILE A 93 -8.59 6.11 3.76
C ILE A 93 -7.86 6.04 5.09
N ARG A 94 -6.88 5.13 5.17
CA ARG A 94 -5.97 5.00 6.31
C ARG A 94 -4.55 5.34 5.88
N TYR A 95 -3.75 5.80 6.82
CA TYR A 95 -2.39 6.27 6.58
C TYR A 95 -1.40 5.48 7.43
N TYR A 96 -0.25 5.15 6.83
CA TYR A 96 0.85 4.47 7.50
C TYR A 96 1.40 5.29 8.67
N SER A 97 1.43 6.62 8.50
CA SER A 97 1.86 7.58 9.52
C SER A 97 1.00 7.59 10.79
N ASN A 98 -0.21 7.02 10.76
CA ASN A 98 -1.08 6.90 11.95
C ASN A 98 -0.54 5.90 13.00
N GLY A 99 0.59 5.24 12.73
CA GLY A 99 1.32 4.47 13.74
C GLY A 99 0.75 3.08 14.04
N GLU A 100 -0.17 2.59 13.21
CA GLU A 100 -0.76 1.27 13.37
C GLU A 100 0.27 0.13 13.20
N ILE A 101 1.29 0.38 12.37
CA ILE A 101 2.36 -0.57 12.07
C ILE A 101 3.66 0.00 12.63
N THR A 102 3.94 -0.31 13.91
CA THR A 102 5.21 0.04 14.54
C THR A 102 6.27 -1.03 14.31
N ALA A 103 7.55 -0.70 14.53
CA ALA A 103 8.64 -1.66 14.48
C ALA A 103 8.37 -2.88 15.39
N ASN A 104 7.92 -2.63 16.62
CA ASN A 104 7.63 -3.68 17.60
C ASN A 104 6.48 -4.59 17.16
N VAL A 105 5.44 -4.04 16.52
CA VAL A 105 4.31 -4.82 15.99
C VAL A 105 4.79 -5.77 14.89
N TYR A 106 5.65 -5.30 13.99
CA TYR A 106 6.17 -6.13 12.91
C TYR A 106 7.12 -7.23 13.41
N GLU A 107 8.03 -6.90 14.31
CA GLU A 107 8.93 -7.86 14.98
C GLU A 107 8.13 -8.95 15.71
N SER A 108 7.06 -8.57 16.42
CA SER A 108 6.18 -9.52 17.13
C SER A 108 5.46 -10.48 16.17
N LEU A 109 5.07 -10.00 14.98
CA LEU A 109 4.46 -10.84 13.95
C LEU A 109 5.44 -11.87 13.37
N LEU A 110 6.73 -11.53 13.31
CA LEU A 110 7.77 -12.45 12.86
C LEU A 110 8.11 -13.49 13.94
N HIS A 111 8.20 -13.08 15.21
CA HIS A 111 8.56 -13.98 16.31
C HIS A 111 7.46 -14.94 16.75
N HIS A 112 6.17 -14.62 16.55
CA HIS A 112 5.09 -15.58 16.82
C HIS A 112 5.14 -16.84 15.93
N LYS A 113 5.92 -16.85 14.84
CA LYS A 113 6.16 -18.06 14.03
C LYS A 113 7.16 -19.04 14.67
N GLU A 114 8.10 -18.56 15.49
CA GLU A 114 9.19 -19.40 16.05
C GLU A 114 8.74 -20.22 17.27
N GLN A 115 7.62 -19.86 17.90
CA GLN A 115 7.08 -20.58 19.06
C GLN A 115 6.05 -21.67 18.68
N LEU A 116 5.69 -21.78 17.40
CA LEU A 116 4.71 -22.74 16.88
C LEU A 116 5.35 -23.80 15.96
N SER A 117 6.68 -23.84 15.86
CA SER A 117 7.46 -24.86 15.15
C SER A 117 8.07 -25.89 16.10
#